data_AF-A0A520I9W5-F1
#
_entry.id   AF-A0A520I9W5-F1
#
_cell.length_a   1.000
_cell.length_b   1.000
_cell.length_c   1.000
_cell.angle_alpha   90.00
_cell.angle_beta   90.00
_cell.angle_gamma   90.00
#
_symmetry.space_group_name_H-M   'P 1'
#
loop_
_entity.id
_entity.type
_entity.pdbx_description
1 polymer ?
#
loop_
_entity_poly.entity_id
_entity_poly.type
_entity_poly.pdbx_seq_one_letter_code
_entity_poly.pdbx_strand_id
1 'polypeptide(L)'
;VALATASAQGRLRDVVAIGVIGGAMDADGIATGLSPVSPCGRCRQVINEAAQMGGRDLPVHCGAAQGDAVRSYRLSDLLPDAFGPADLGIG
;
A
#
# COMPACT_ATOMS: atom_id res chain seq x y z
N VAL A 1 -7.41 4.70 -3.71
CA VAL A 1 -7.53 5.42 -5.00
C VAL A 1 -6.52 4.88 -6.01
N ALA A 2 -5.20 5.00 -5.77
CA ALA A 2 -4.17 4.55 -6.73
C ALA A 2 -4.39 3.12 -7.29
N LEU A 3 -4.62 2.13 -6.44
CA LEU A 3 -4.89 0.75 -6.89
C LEU A 3 -6.21 0.61 -7.66
N ALA A 4 -7.24 1.36 -7.28
CA ALA A 4 -8.51 1.36 -8.01
C ALA A 4 -8.32 1.96 -9.42
N THR A 5 -7.52 3.02 -9.55
CA THR A 5 -7.15 3.61 -10.85
C THR A 5 -6.36 2.62 -11.71
N ALA A 6 -5.36 1.95 -11.15
CA ALA A 6 -4.61 0.91 -11.86
C ALA A 6 -5.52 -0.25 -12.30
N SER A 7 -6.46 -0.68 -11.44
CA SER A 7 -7.46 -1.70 -11.77
C SER A 7 -8.39 -1.27 -12.90
N ALA A 8 -8.91 -0.04 -12.86
CA ALA A 8 -9.77 0.51 -13.92
C ALA A 8 -9.07 0.60 -15.28
N GLN A 9 -7.73 0.65 -15.29
CA GLN A 9 -6.91 0.61 -16.50
C GLN A 9 -6.54 -0.82 -16.94
N GLY A 10 -6.98 -1.86 -16.23
CA GLY A 10 -6.59 -3.25 -16.49
C GLY A 10 -5.17 -3.58 -16.07
N ARG A 11 -4.53 -2.72 -15.25
CA ARG A 11 -3.10 -2.77 -14.92
C ARG A 11 -2.83 -3.18 -13.48
N LEU A 12 -3.80 -3.80 -12.81
CA LEU A 12 -3.65 -4.19 -11.40
C LEU A 12 -2.44 -5.12 -11.19
N ARG A 13 -2.20 -6.05 -12.12
CA ARG A 13 -1.07 -6.99 -12.11
C ARG A 13 0.29 -6.33 -12.33
N ASP A 14 0.31 -5.13 -12.90
CA ASP A 14 1.54 -4.40 -13.24
C ASP A 14 2.14 -3.70 -12.01
N VAL A 15 1.40 -3.57 -10.92
CA VAL A 15 1.87 -2.88 -9.71
C VAL A 15 3.05 -3.63 -9.12
N VAL A 16 4.20 -2.96 -8.97
CA VAL A 16 5.45 -3.56 -8.47
C VAL A 16 5.84 -3.10 -7.05
N ALA A 17 5.26 -2.01 -6.57
CA ALA A 17 5.52 -1.43 -5.26
C ALA A 17 4.37 -0.49 -4.85
N ILE A 18 4.26 -0.22 -3.55
CA ILE A 18 3.31 0.77 -2.99
C ILE A 18 4.06 1.79 -2.17
N GLY A 19 3.70 3.08 -2.35
CA GLY A 19 4.09 4.16 -1.45
C GLY A 19 2.87 4.71 -0.72
N VAL A 20 2.97 4.91 0.59
CA VAL A 20 1.98 5.59 1.41
C VAL A 20 2.68 6.67 2.21
N ILE A 21 2.19 7.90 2.10
CA ILE A 21 2.71 9.08 2.81
C ILE A 21 1.54 9.87 3.38
N GLY A 22 1.73 10.47 4.55
CA GLY A 22 0.69 11.26 5.19
C GLY A 22 1.10 11.75 6.57
N GLY A 23 0.32 12.69 7.09
CA GLY A 23 0.49 13.31 8.39
C GLY A 23 -0.67 14.26 8.71
N ALA A 24 -0.62 14.92 9.86
CA ALA A 24 -1.60 15.92 10.24
C ALA A 24 -1.38 17.19 9.39
N MET A 25 -2.47 17.83 8.98
CA MET A 25 -2.37 19.15 8.33
C MET A 25 -2.22 20.22 9.41
N ASP A 26 -1.27 21.14 9.24
CA ASP A 26 -1.19 22.34 10.06
C ASP A 26 -2.21 23.42 9.60
N ALA A 27 -2.16 24.60 10.23
CA ALA A 27 -3.07 25.70 9.94
C ALA A 27 -2.93 26.26 8.51
N ASP A 28 -1.77 26.07 7.89
CA ASP A 28 -1.47 26.53 6.52
C ASP A 28 -1.76 25.42 5.47
N GLY A 29 -2.27 24.27 5.92
CA GLY A 29 -2.58 23.14 5.05
C GLY A 29 -1.36 22.33 4.63
N ILE A 30 -0.22 22.50 5.31
CA ILE A 30 0.98 21.73 5.06
C ILE A 30 0.92 20.43 5.86
N ALA A 31 1.24 19.31 5.21
CA ALA A 31 1.31 18.01 5.86
C ALA A 31 2.52 17.96 6.80
N THR A 32 2.28 17.61 8.05
CA THR A 32 3.28 17.52 9.12
C THR A 32 3.22 16.17 9.81
N GLY A 33 4.37 15.67 10.27
CA GLY A 33 4.47 14.47 11.07
C GLY A 33 5.71 13.66 10.72
N LEU A 34 6.62 13.53 11.69
CA LEU A 34 7.93 12.89 11.51
C LEU A 34 7.87 11.36 11.50
N SER A 35 6.73 10.78 11.86
CA SER A 35 6.54 9.34 11.94
C SER A 35 5.93 8.80 10.64
N PRO A 36 6.52 7.75 10.04
CA PRO A 36 5.92 7.06 8.91
C PRO A 36 4.50 6.58 9.18
N VAL A 37 3.59 6.85 8.23
CA VAL A 37 2.22 6.32 8.28
C VAL A 37 2.15 4.93 7.66
N SER A 38 1.48 4.00 8.35
CA SER A 38 1.23 2.65 7.83
C SER A 38 -0.12 2.57 7.11
N PRO A 39 -0.28 1.78 6.03
CA PRO A 39 -1.59 1.57 5.42
C PRO A 39 -2.57 0.99 6.44
N CYS A 40 -3.83 1.44 6.41
CA CYS A 40 -4.89 0.85 7.22
C CYS A 40 -5.25 -0.56 6.74
N GLY A 41 -5.97 -1.35 7.55
CA GLY A 41 -6.32 -2.74 7.23
C GLY A 41 -6.99 -2.91 5.86
N ARG A 42 -7.95 -2.04 5.52
CA ARG A 42 -8.60 -2.06 4.20
C ARG A 42 -7.62 -1.81 3.05
N CYS A 43 -6.68 -0.87 3.21
CA CYS A 43 -5.65 -0.65 2.19
C CYS A 43 -4.76 -1.88 2.04
N ARG A 44 -4.33 -2.50 3.13
CA ARG A 44 -3.54 -3.73 3.10
C ARG A 44 -4.24 -4.84 2.33
N GLN A 45 -5.56 -5.00 2.54
CA GLN A 45 -6.36 -5.99 1.82
C GLN A 45 -6.41 -5.75 0.31
N VAL A 46 -6.64 -4.50 -0.13
CA VAL A 46 -6.65 -4.16 -1.56
C VAL A 46 -5.24 -4.29 -2.18
N ILE A 47 -4.19 -4.00 -1.41
CA ILE A 47 -2.81 -4.25 -1.83
C ILE A 47 -2.56 -5.76 -1.96
N ASN A 48 -3.14 -6.59 -1.09
CA ASN A 48 -3.03 -8.06 -1.17
C ASN A 48 -3.66 -8.62 -2.44
N GLU A 49 -4.81 -8.10 -2.84
CA GLU A 49 -5.42 -8.46 -4.12
C GLU A 49 -4.49 -8.13 -5.30
N ALA A 50 -3.86 -6.95 -5.31
CA ALA A 50 -2.90 -6.58 -6.36
C ALA A 50 -1.63 -7.45 -6.34
N ALA A 51 -1.09 -7.73 -5.15
CA ALA A 51 0.05 -8.61 -4.94
C ALA A 51 -0.20 -10.02 -5.48
N GLN A 52 -1.33 -10.63 -5.11
CA GLN A 52 -1.67 -11.99 -5.52
C GLN A 52 -1.97 -12.07 -7.02
N MET A 53 -2.73 -11.12 -7.58
CA MET A 53 -2.98 -11.03 -9.03
C MET A 53 -1.71 -10.79 -9.85
N GLY A 54 -0.72 -10.12 -9.26
CA GLY A 54 0.61 -9.89 -9.85
C GLY A 54 1.63 -10.98 -9.54
N GLY A 55 1.26 -12.01 -8.77
CA GLY A 55 2.14 -13.11 -8.36
C GLY A 55 3.38 -12.67 -7.56
N ARG A 56 3.27 -11.62 -6.74
CA ARG A 56 4.42 -11.03 -6.04
C ARG A 56 4.07 -10.49 -4.65
N ASP A 57 5.00 -10.64 -3.72
CA ASP A 57 4.94 -9.99 -2.41
C ASP A 57 5.46 -8.54 -2.52
N LEU A 58 4.52 -7.59 -2.52
CA LEU A 58 4.77 -6.18 -2.82
C LEU A 58 5.56 -5.50 -1.71
N PRO A 59 6.65 -4.78 -2.02
CA PRO A 59 7.25 -3.84 -1.09
C PRO A 59 6.29 -2.66 -0.84
N VAL A 60 6.13 -2.30 0.43
CA VAL A 60 5.31 -1.17 0.88
C VAL A 60 6.21 -0.17 1.60
N HIS A 61 6.32 1.02 1.03
CA HIS A 61 7.10 2.13 1.55
C HIS A 61 6.19 3.10 2.30
N CYS A 62 6.36 3.19 3.61
CA CYS A 62 5.64 4.08 4.51
C CYS A 62 6.51 5.31 4.76
N GLY A 63 6.05 6.49 4.33
CA GLY A 63 6.75 7.76 4.50
C GLY A 63 6.12 8.65 5.57
N ALA A 64 6.95 9.39 6.29
CA ALA A 64 6.56 10.54 7.09
C ALA A 64 6.12 11.69 6.17
N ALA A 65 5.33 12.64 6.69
CA ALA A 65 4.72 13.69 5.88
C ALA A 65 5.75 14.59 5.19
N GLN A 66 6.89 14.83 5.85
CA GLN A 66 7.99 15.64 5.34
C GLN A 66 8.98 14.85 4.46
N GLY A 67 8.77 13.54 4.30
CA GLY A 67 9.62 12.67 3.46
C GLY A 67 11.02 12.39 4.00
N ASP A 68 11.33 12.85 5.20
CA ASP A 68 12.61 12.70 5.90
C ASP A 68 12.78 11.33 6.58
N ALA A 69 11.67 10.64 6.85
CA ALA A 69 11.67 9.28 7.36
C ALA A 69 10.84 8.33 6.46
N VAL A 70 11.44 7.18 6.12
CA VAL A 70 10.77 6.11 5.38
C VAL A 70 11.03 4.77 6.07
N ARG A 71 9.98 3.97 6.22
CA ARG A 71 10.07 2.58 6.65
C ARG A 71 9.47 1.68 5.59
N SER A 72 10.22 0.64 5.20
CA SER A 72 9.78 -0.31 4.19
C SER A 72 9.43 -1.65 4.82
N TYR A 73 8.39 -2.29 4.29
CA TYR A 73 7.92 -3.61 4.70
C TYR A 73 7.64 -4.47 3.47
N ARG A 74 7.59 -5.79 3.66
CA ARG A 74 6.84 -6.64 2.74
C ARG A 74 5.36 -6.58 3.07
N LEU A 75 4.51 -6.85 2.09
CA LEU A 75 3.08 -6.88 2.33
C LEU A 75 2.71 -8.00 3.29
N SER A 76 3.38 -9.16 3.17
CA SER A 76 3.21 -10.29 4.07
C SER A 76 3.51 -9.96 5.54
N ASP A 77 4.40 -9.00 5.81
CA ASP A 77 4.70 -8.54 7.17
C ASP A 77 3.56 -7.69 7.74
N LEU A 78 2.88 -6.93 6.87
CA LEU A 78 1.81 -6.02 7.25
C LEU A 78 0.44 -6.72 7.34
N LEU A 79 0.27 -7.82 6.62
CA LEU A 79 -0.95 -8.61 6.55
C LEU A 79 -0.60 -10.11 6.42
N PRO A 80 -0.14 -10.74 7.51
CA PRO A 80 0.16 -12.18 7.51
C PRO A 80 -1.13 -13.00 7.31
N ASP A 81 -0.98 -14.17 6.69
CA ASP A 81 -2.06 -15.14 6.48
C ASP A 81 -3.31 -14.54 5.83
N ALA A 82 -3.10 -13.62 4.89
CA ALA A 82 -4.15 -12.87 4.23
C ALA A 82 -4.98 -13.74 3.28
N PHE A 83 -6.30 -13.73 3.45
CA PHE A 83 -7.22 -14.22 2.43
C PHE A 83 -7.18 -13.35 1.17
N GLY A 84 -7.25 -13.94 -0.01
CA GLY A 84 -7.28 -13.21 -1.28
C GLY A 84 -7.55 -14.06 -2.53
N PRO A 85 -7.26 -13.50 -3.73
CA PRO A 85 -7.40 -14.19 -5.01
C PRO A 85 -6.85 -15.62 -5.06
N ALA A 86 -5.70 -15.88 -4.44
CA ALA A 86 -5.05 -17.19 -4.43
C ALA A 86 -5.91 -18.27 -3.73
N ASP A 87 -6.60 -17.93 -2.64
CA ASP A 87 -7.50 -18.85 -1.92
C ASP A 87 -8.73 -19.25 -2.73
N LEU A 88 -9.08 -18.41 -3.71
CA LEU A 88 -10.19 -18.63 -4.63
C LEU A 88 -9.73 -19.27 -5.96
N GLY A 89 -8.44 -19.55 -6.12
CA GLY A 89 -7.87 -20.09 -7.35
C GLY A 89 -7.86 -19.10 -8.52
N ILE A 90 -7.91 -17.79 -8.25
CA ILE A 90 -7.84 -16.73 -9.27
C ILE A 90 -6.51 -15.99 -9.15
N GLY A 91 -5.77 -15.87 -10.27
CA GLY A 91 -4.40 -15.35 -10.29
C GLY A 91 -3.90 -15.09 -11.68
#